data_AF-A0A3C0FTF6-F1
#
_entry.id   AF-A0A3C0FTF6-F1
#
_cell.length_a   1.000
_cell.length_b   1.000
_cell.length_c   1.000
_cell.angle_alpha   90.00
_cell.angle_beta   90.00
_cell.angle_gamma   90.00
#
_symmetry.space_group_name_H-M   'P 1'
#
loop_
_entity.id
_entity.type
_entity.pdbx_description
1 polymer ?
#
loop_
_entity_poly.entity_id
_entity_poly.type
_entity_poly.pdbx_seq_one_letter_code
_entity_poly.pdbx_strand_id
1 'polypeptide(L)'
;MRCVSKGYGDTVRECALKGLVMHMSNLAINVKESWPAAVESMDVSIEDASPVSETSKQQDNVDSFAFADIYLRNAPCFLKGMLLQARGDNVEVSLRKPDAGLLAFEKGACELSATYLFLTVAMSAADEESLAEMQAYFEQKLRTLSPQAKFEIDWRNK
;
A
#
# COMPACT_ATOMS: atom_id res chain seq x y z
N MET A 1 57.21 -9.07 2.44
CA MET A 1 57.47 -8.80 3.87
C MET A 1 58.43 -7.62 3.99
N ARG A 2 57.94 -6.49 4.52
CA ARG A 2 58.60 -5.56 5.47
C ARG A 2 57.71 -4.33 5.60
N CYS A 3 57.05 -4.23 6.75
CA CYS A 3 56.39 -3.01 7.21
C CYS A 3 57.46 -1.99 7.61
N VAL A 4 57.24 -0.72 7.26
CA VAL A 4 57.89 0.43 7.90
C VAL A 4 56.81 1.44 8.26
N SER A 5 56.70 1.71 9.55
CA SER A 5 55.76 2.63 10.18
C SER A 5 56.43 4.00 10.40
N LYS A 6 55.78 5.08 9.97
CA LYS A 6 55.94 6.49 10.44
C LYS A 6 54.92 7.35 9.65
N GLY A 7 54.10 8.22 10.24
CA GLY A 7 54.07 8.72 11.60
C GLY A 7 52.77 9.51 11.88
N TYR A 8 52.73 10.00 13.11
CA TYR A 8 51.70 10.78 13.78
C TYR A 8 51.15 11.97 12.99
N GLY A 9 49.85 12.22 13.17
CA GLY A 9 49.16 13.42 12.72
C GLY A 9 47.76 13.48 13.34
N ASP A 10 47.71 13.80 14.64
CA ASP A 10 46.49 14.18 15.35
C ASP A 10 45.77 15.32 14.63
N THR A 11 44.49 15.14 14.32
CA THR A 11 43.57 16.27 14.18
C THR A 11 42.21 15.86 14.72
N VAL A 12 42.11 15.96 16.05
CA VAL A 12 40.86 16.07 16.77
C VAL A 12 40.16 17.34 16.26
N ARG A 13 39.12 17.19 15.44
CA ARG A 13 38.19 18.28 15.16
C ARG A 13 37.03 18.20 16.14
N GLU A 14 37.31 18.79 17.29
CA GLU A 14 36.35 19.37 18.20
C GLU A 14 35.57 20.46 17.43
N CYS A 15 34.32 20.19 17.09
CA CYS A 15 33.36 21.23 16.72
C CYS A 15 32.39 21.39 17.88
N ALA A 16 32.67 22.42 18.67
CA ALA A 16 31.93 22.86 19.82
C ALA A 16 30.44 23.06 19.54
N LEU A 17 29.65 22.72 20.57
CA LEU A 17 28.29 23.17 20.78
C LEU A 17 28.13 24.66 20.47
N LYS A 18 27.23 24.97 19.55
CA LYS A 18 26.37 26.16 19.63
C LYS A 18 24.93 25.69 19.43
N GLY A 19 24.13 25.89 20.46
CA GLY A 19 22.72 25.50 20.47
C GLY A 19 21.82 26.40 19.62
N LEU A 20 20.53 26.07 19.69
CA LEU A 20 19.36 26.75 19.13
C LEU A 20 19.27 26.65 17.59
N VAL A 21 18.21 26.13 16.97
CA VAL A 21 16.80 25.96 17.35
C VAL A 21 16.29 24.70 16.62
N MET A 22 15.77 23.71 17.35
CA MET A 22 14.90 22.72 16.71
C MET A 22 13.59 23.44 16.34
N HIS A 23 13.40 23.76 15.07
CA HIS A 23 12.10 24.23 14.59
C HIS A 23 11.14 23.04 14.66
N MET A 24 10.40 22.92 15.77
CA MET A 24 9.22 22.08 15.80
C MET A 24 8.18 22.77 14.94
N SER A 25 7.94 22.23 13.74
CA SER A 25 6.81 22.63 12.93
C SER A 25 5.52 22.22 13.65
N ASN A 26 4.91 23.15 14.38
CA ASN A 26 3.56 23.02 14.91
C ASN A 26 2.57 23.10 13.74
N LEU A 27 2.42 22.01 12.99
CA LEU A 27 1.27 21.82 12.10
C LEU A 27 0.06 21.49 12.97
N ALA A 28 -0.56 22.53 13.51
CA ALA A 28 -1.90 22.45 14.04
C ALA A 28 -2.87 22.25 12.86
N ILE A 29 -3.29 21.00 12.63
CA ILE A 29 -4.39 20.71 11.71
C ILE A 29 -5.67 21.11 12.46
N ASN A 30 -6.27 22.23 12.06
CA ASN A 30 -7.63 22.58 12.46
C ASN A 30 -8.59 21.61 11.74
N VAL A 31 -9.03 20.57 12.44
CA VAL A 31 -10.14 19.73 12.00
C VAL A 31 -11.42 20.53 12.28
N LYS A 32 -11.94 21.19 11.25
CA LYS A 32 -13.37 21.53 11.23
C LYS A 32 -14.12 20.23 10.96
N GLU A 33 -14.54 19.57 12.04
CA GLU A 33 -15.58 18.55 11.97
C GLU A 33 -16.87 19.23 11.50
N SER A 34 -17.20 19.07 10.22
CA SER A 34 -18.56 19.25 9.74
C SER A 34 -18.99 17.95 9.09
N TRP A 35 -19.60 17.09 9.90
CA TRP A 35 -20.42 15.97 9.45
C TRP A 35 -21.48 16.50 8.48
N PRO A 36 -21.68 15.95 7.28
CA PRO A 36 -22.88 16.26 6.52
C PRO A 36 -24.08 15.71 7.29
N ALA A 37 -24.91 16.62 7.76
CA ALA A 37 -26.18 16.33 8.38
C ALA A 37 -27.11 15.63 7.37
N ALA A 38 -27.76 14.58 7.86
CA ALA A 38 -29.02 14.01 7.41
C ALA A 38 -29.25 13.90 5.89
N VAL A 39 -29.17 12.66 5.41
CA VAL A 39 -29.92 12.18 4.24
C VAL A 39 -31.38 12.61 4.40
N GLU A 40 -31.86 13.47 3.50
CA GLU A 40 -33.30 13.68 3.31
C GLU A 40 -33.88 12.38 2.74
N SER A 41 -34.67 11.70 3.57
CA SER A 41 -35.51 10.59 3.15
C SER A 41 -36.58 11.14 2.19
N MET A 42 -36.35 10.97 0.88
CA MET A 42 -37.42 11.10 -0.10
C MET A 42 -38.31 9.87 0.01
N ASP A 43 -39.49 10.10 0.60
CA ASP A 43 -40.62 9.19 0.65
C ASP A 43 -41.11 8.94 -0.78
N VAL A 44 -40.66 7.84 -1.39
CA VAL A 44 -41.22 7.32 -2.65
C VAL A 44 -42.30 6.32 -2.28
N SER A 45 -43.54 6.72 -2.53
CA SER A 45 -44.74 5.93 -2.34
C SER A 45 -44.61 4.58 -3.07
N ILE A 46 -44.69 3.50 -2.30
CA ILE A 46 -44.76 2.12 -2.79
C ILE A 46 -46.19 1.92 -3.33
N GLU A 47 -46.34 2.01 -4.65
CA GLU A 47 -47.43 1.30 -5.33
C GLU A 47 -46.91 -0.03 -5.87
N ASP A 48 -47.72 -1.04 -5.60
CA ASP A 48 -47.52 -2.47 -5.73
C ASP A 48 -47.08 -2.89 -7.14
N ALA A 49 -45.80 -3.22 -7.30
CA ALA A 49 -45.30 -4.00 -8.43
C ALA A 49 -44.15 -4.87 -7.95
N SER A 50 -44.40 -6.19 -7.87
CA SER A 50 -43.38 -7.21 -7.59
C SER A 50 -42.14 -6.98 -8.46
N PRO A 51 -40.92 -6.90 -7.90
CA PRO A 51 -39.73 -6.90 -8.73
C PRO A 51 -39.44 -8.35 -9.12
N VAL A 52 -39.95 -8.75 -10.29
CA VAL A 52 -39.28 -9.79 -11.09
C VAL A 52 -37.96 -9.18 -11.54
N SER A 53 -36.96 -9.24 -10.67
CA SER A 53 -35.57 -9.00 -11.05
C SER A 53 -35.00 -10.30 -11.59
N GLU A 54 -35.45 -10.69 -12.78
CA GLU A 54 -34.63 -11.48 -13.69
C GLU A 54 -33.45 -10.59 -14.12
N THR A 55 -32.40 -10.54 -13.31
CA THR A 55 -31.11 -10.09 -13.82
C THR A 55 -30.57 -11.22 -14.69
N SER A 56 -30.78 -11.04 -15.99
CA SER A 56 -30.16 -11.76 -17.08
C SER A 56 -28.72 -12.13 -16.73
N LYS A 57 -28.40 -13.42 -16.86
CA LYS A 57 -27.02 -13.92 -16.91
C LYS A 57 -26.27 -13.22 -18.04
N GLN A 58 -25.54 -12.16 -17.72
CA GLN A 58 -24.43 -11.70 -18.54
C GLN A 58 -23.16 -12.30 -17.96
N GLN A 59 -22.97 -13.59 -18.21
CA GLN A 59 -21.65 -14.20 -18.13
C GLN A 59 -20.95 -13.87 -19.44
N ASP A 60 -19.92 -13.03 -19.39
CA ASP A 60 -18.67 -13.27 -20.12
C ASP A 60 -17.62 -12.27 -19.63
N ASN A 61 -16.61 -12.83 -18.94
CA ASN A 61 -15.43 -12.17 -18.39
C ASN A 61 -15.65 -11.18 -17.24
N VAL A 62 -16.11 -11.69 -16.08
CA VAL A 62 -16.06 -10.91 -14.83
C VAL A 62 -14.62 -10.92 -14.34
N ASP A 63 -13.97 -9.77 -14.36
CA ASP A 63 -12.65 -9.59 -13.75
C ASP A 63 -12.68 -10.15 -12.31
N SER A 64 -11.66 -10.92 -11.94
CA SER A 64 -11.51 -11.48 -10.60
C SER A 64 -10.88 -10.44 -9.68
N PHE A 65 -11.46 -10.22 -8.50
CA PHE A 65 -10.99 -9.19 -7.57
C PHE A 65 -10.56 -9.76 -6.22
N ALA A 66 -9.52 -9.17 -5.63
CA ALA A 66 -9.14 -9.43 -4.25
C ALA A 66 -8.78 -8.15 -3.50
N PHE A 67 -9.04 -8.16 -2.20
CA PHE A 67 -8.73 -7.03 -1.33
C PHE A 67 -8.21 -7.49 0.04
N ALA A 68 -7.17 -6.84 0.54
CA ALA A 68 -6.60 -7.11 1.87
C ALA A 68 -6.15 -5.83 2.57
N ASP A 69 -6.35 -5.78 3.89
CA ASP A 69 -5.76 -4.78 4.77
C ASP A 69 -4.80 -5.50 5.71
N ILE A 70 -3.51 -5.18 5.60
CA ILE A 70 -2.45 -5.91 6.29
C ILE A 70 -1.87 -5.02 7.37
N TYR A 71 -1.93 -5.48 8.62
CA TYR A 71 -1.36 -4.73 9.74
C TYR A 71 0.17 -4.79 9.71
N LEU A 72 0.80 -3.65 9.41
CA LEU A 72 2.24 -3.48 9.33
C LEU A 72 2.63 -2.13 9.91
N ARG A 73 3.41 -2.12 10.99
CA ARG A 73 3.96 -0.88 11.52
C ARG A 73 4.94 -0.29 10.52
N ASN A 74 4.78 1.01 10.24
CA ASN A 74 5.54 1.74 9.23
C ASN A 74 5.31 1.18 7.80
N ALA A 75 4.06 0.86 7.46
CA ALA A 75 3.67 0.31 6.16
C ALA A 75 4.18 1.07 4.91
N PRO A 76 4.34 2.41 4.90
CA PRO A 76 4.86 3.11 3.72
C PRO A 76 6.28 2.68 3.34
N CYS A 77 7.09 2.21 4.29
CA CYS A 77 8.39 1.62 4.00
C CYS A 77 8.27 0.28 3.27
N PHE A 78 7.29 -0.55 3.63
CA PHE A 78 7.00 -1.81 2.94
C PHE A 78 6.48 -1.57 1.53
N LEU A 79 5.56 -0.61 1.35
CA LEU A 79 5.08 -0.21 0.01
C LEU A 79 6.25 0.18 -0.89
N LYS A 80 7.10 1.11 -0.44
CA LYS A 80 8.28 1.54 -1.23
C LYS A 80 9.24 0.38 -1.50
N GLY A 81 9.48 -0.48 -0.52
CA GLY A 81 10.32 -1.67 -0.66
C GLY A 81 9.78 -2.66 -1.69
N MET A 82 8.46 -2.86 -1.76
CA MET A 82 7.83 -3.73 -2.76
C MET A 82 7.96 -3.15 -4.17
N LEU A 83 7.62 -1.86 -4.34
CA LEU A 83 7.75 -1.20 -5.64
C LEU A 83 9.21 -1.23 -6.12
N LEU A 84 10.19 -1.08 -5.23
CA LEU A 84 11.61 -1.19 -5.58
C LEU A 84 12.02 -2.60 -6.01
N GLN A 85 11.54 -3.64 -5.31
CA GLN A 85 11.82 -5.03 -5.70
C GLN A 85 11.17 -5.43 -7.03
N ALA A 86 10.02 -4.83 -7.37
CA ALA A 86 9.29 -5.14 -8.60
C ALA A 86 9.92 -4.51 -9.85
N ARG A 87 10.78 -3.48 -9.72
CA ARG A 87 11.43 -2.78 -10.86
C ARG A 87 12.41 -3.64 -11.67
N GLY A 88 12.70 -4.87 -11.23
CA GLY A 88 13.52 -5.84 -11.96
C GLY A 88 12.73 -7.00 -12.57
N ASP A 89 11.41 -7.02 -12.37
CA ASP A 89 10.53 -8.09 -12.82
C ASP A 89 9.72 -7.63 -14.05
N ASN A 90 8.99 -8.55 -14.69
CA ASN A 90 8.08 -8.24 -15.81
C ASN A 90 6.77 -7.54 -15.34
N VAL A 91 6.88 -6.61 -14.39
CA VAL A 91 5.76 -5.88 -13.78
C VAL A 91 6.04 -4.40 -13.91
N GLU A 92 5.11 -3.65 -14.49
CA GLU A 92 5.24 -2.19 -14.58
C GLU A 92 4.92 -1.58 -13.22
N VAL A 93 5.79 -0.66 -12.75
CA VAL A 93 5.73 -0.10 -11.40
C VAL A 93 5.52 1.41 -11.47
N SER A 94 4.47 1.91 -10.80
CA SER A 94 4.23 3.34 -10.66
C SER A 94 4.05 3.75 -9.20
N LEU A 95 4.80 4.76 -8.76
CA LEU A 95 4.59 5.41 -7.46
C LEU A 95 3.73 6.66 -7.70
N ARG A 96 2.46 6.62 -7.31
CA ARG A 96 1.49 7.71 -7.55
C ARG A 96 1.57 8.78 -6.47
N LYS A 97 1.75 8.38 -5.21
CA LYS A 97 1.88 9.25 -4.03
C LYS A 97 2.96 8.68 -3.09
N PRO A 98 3.43 9.44 -2.07
CA PRO A 98 4.43 8.92 -1.12
C PRO A 98 4.01 7.63 -0.40
N ASP A 99 2.71 7.37 -0.36
CA ASP A 99 2.00 6.32 0.36
C ASP A 99 1.06 5.52 -0.56
N ALA A 100 1.15 5.67 -1.89
CA ALA A 100 0.34 4.91 -2.83
C ALA A 100 1.11 4.55 -4.11
N GLY A 101 0.87 3.35 -4.63
CA GLY A 101 1.51 2.85 -5.85
C GLY A 101 0.65 1.85 -6.61
N LEU A 102 1.15 1.45 -7.77
CA LEU A 102 0.53 0.50 -8.68
C LEU A 102 1.60 -0.49 -9.17
N LEU A 103 1.24 -1.77 -9.19
CA LEU A 103 1.92 -2.83 -9.91
C LEU A 103 1.00 -3.29 -11.04
N ALA A 104 1.38 -3.08 -12.28
CA ALA A 104 0.63 -3.54 -13.45
C ALA A 104 1.28 -4.79 -14.04
N PHE A 105 0.48 -5.84 -14.15
CA PHE A 105 0.82 -7.13 -14.71
C PHE A 105 0.17 -7.26 -16.10
N GLU A 106 0.57 -8.25 -16.88
CA GLU A 106 -0.01 -8.48 -18.21
C GLU A 106 -1.53 -8.74 -18.15
N LYS A 107 -1.98 -9.48 -17.13
CA LYS A 107 -3.37 -9.89 -16.95
C LYS A 107 -4.07 -9.26 -15.74
N GLY A 108 -3.55 -8.16 -15.21
CA GLY A 108 -4.14 -7.54 -14.03
C GLY A 108 -3.34 -6.39 -13.45
N ALA A 109 -3.85 -5.83 -12.35
CA ALA A 109 -3.20 -4.74 -11.64
C ALA A 109 -3.42 -4.85 -10.13
N CYS A 110 -2.43 -4.40 -9.37
CA CYS A 110 -2.45 -4.33 -7.92
C CYS A 110 -2.21 -2.88 -7.49
N GLU A 111 -3.25 -2.27 -6.91
CA GLU A 111 -3.18 -0.95 -6.27
C GLU A 111 -2.79 -1.11 -4.81
N LEU A 112 -1.82 -0.32 -4.39
CA LEU A 112 -1.25 -0.34 -3.05
C LEU A 112 -1.44 1.03 -2.42
N SER A 113 -1.92 1.07 -1.18
CA SER A 113 -1.91 2.27 -0.35
C SER A 113 -1.46 1.95 1.06
N ALA A 114 -0.83 2.89 1.74
CA ALA A 114 -0.25 2.67 3.04
C ALA A 114 -0.58 3.80 4.02
N THR A 115 -1.04 3.43 5.21
CA THR A 115 -1.06 4.30 6.37
C THR A 115 0.07 3.91 7.31
N TYR A 116 0.27 4.60 8.43
CA TYR A 116 1.34 4.22 9.37
C TYR A 116 1.22 2.77 9.88
N LEU A 117 0.00 2.21 9.97
CA LEU A 117 -0.26 0.89 10.56
C LEU A 117 -0.79 -0.15 9.57
N PHE A 118 -1.23 0.26 8.39
CA PHE A 118 -1.86 -0.65 7.43
C PHE A 118 -1.28 -0.47 6.04
N LEU A 119 -1.08 -1.61 5.38
CA LEU A 119 -0.87 -1.72 3.96
C LEU A 119 -2.15 -2.28 3.35
N THR A 120 -2.84 -1.45 2.56
CA THR A 120 -4.07 -1.81 1.87
C THR A 120 -3.75 -2.19 0.44
N VAL A 121 -4.32 -3.31 -0.02
CA VAL A 121 -4.05 -3.93 -1.30
C VAL A 121 -5.36 -4.23 -2.00
N ALA A 122 -5.50 -3.74 -3.23
CA ALA A 122 -6.62 -4.08 -4.11
C ALA A 122 -6.07 -4.66 -5.41
N MET A 123 -6.54 -5.84 -5.79
CA MET A 123 -6.13 -6.54 -7.00
C MET A 123 -7.33 -6.77 -7.91
N SER A 124 -7.08 -6.66 -9.20
CA SER A 124 -7.99 -7.03 -10.27
C SER A 124 -7.20 -7.82 -11.31
N ALA A 125 -7.76 -8.93 -11.77
CA ALA A 125 -7.16 -9.76 -12.79
C ALA A 125 -8.23 -10.27 -13.78
N ALA A 126 -7.79 -10.68 -14.97
CA ALA A 126 -8.70 -11.18 -16.01
C ALA A 126 -9.35 -12.54 -15.64
N ASP A 127 -8.69 -13.33 -14.78
CA ASP A 127 -9.15 -14.66 -14.37
C ASP A 127 -8.63 -15.01 -12.96
N GLU A 128 -9.24 -16.02 -12.33
CA GLU A 128 -8.91 -16.45 -10.95
C GLU A 128 -7.47 -16.97 -10.82
N GLU A 129 -6.94 -17.60 -11.88
CA GLU A 129 -5.56 -18.11 -11.90
C GLU A 129 -4.56 -16.94 -11.83
N SER A 130 -4.75 -15.93 -12.68
CA SER A 130 -3.95 -14.70 -12.69
C SER A 130 -4.06 -13.94 -11.37
N LEU A 131 -5.25 -13.93 -10.74
CA LEU A 131 -5.42 -13.33 -9.42
C LEU A 131 -4.61 -14.08 -8.35
N ALA A 132 -4.64 -15.41 -8.35
CA ALA A 132 -3.88 -16.23 -7.41
C ALA A 132 -2.36 -16.05 -7.61
N GLU A 133 -1.89 -15.96 -8.85
CA GLU A 133 -0.49 -15.65 -9.16
C GLU A 133 -0.08 -14.27 -8.62
N MET A 134 -0.92 -13.25 -8.82
CA MET A 134 -0.68 -11.90 -8.30
C MET A 134 -0.67 -11.85 -6.77
N GLN A 135 -1.57 -12.58 -6.10
CA GLN A 135 -1.57 -12.75 -4.65
C GLN A 135 -0.27 -13.39 -4.18
N ALA A 136 0.12 -14.53 -4.77
CA ALA A 136 1.34 -15.25 -4.41
C ALA A 136 2.60 -14.39 -4.60
N TYR A 137 2.68 -13.67 -5.73
CA TYR A 137 3.75 -12.73 -6.01
C TYR A 137 3.84 -11.64 -4.93
N PHE A 138 2.71 -11.01 -4.60
CA PHE A 138 2.66 -9.99 -3.56
C PHE A 138 3.10 -10.53 -2.19
N GLU A 139 2.57 -11.67 -1.77
CA GLU A 139 2.92 -12.30 -0.50
C GLU A 139 4.42 -12.61 -0.42
N GLN A 140 4.99 -13.16 -1.50
CA GLN A 140 6.41 -13.44 -1.58
C GLN A 140 7.24 -12.18 -1.38
N LYS A 141 6.95 -11.11 -2.13
CA LYS A 141 7.70 -9.84 -2.03
C LYS A 141 7.58 -9.20 -0.65
N LEU A 142 6.40 -9.28 -0.05
CA LEU A 142 6.19 -8.75 1.30
C LEU A 142 6.95 -9.57 2.36
N ARG A 143 6.95 -10.91 2.24
CA ARG A 143 7.73 -11.80 3.14
C ARG A 143 9.22 -11.60 2.98
N THR A 144 9.73 -11.30 1.78
CA THR A 144 11.15 -10.97 1.58
C THR A 144 11.57 -9.69 2.32
N LEU A 145 10.70 -8.68 2.41
CA LEU A 145 10.97 -7.45 3.16
C LEU A 145 10.92 -7.65 4.68
N SER A 146 10.21 -8.67 5.13
CA SER A 146 10.05 -8.95 6.56
C SER A 146 10.16 -10.44 6.88
N PRO A 147 11.36 -11.05 6.74
CA PRO A 147 11.52 -12.49 6.95
C PRO A 147 11.17 -12.95 8.38
N GLN A 148 11.24 -12.02 9.33
CA GLN A 148 10.99 -12.27 10.75
C GLN A 148 9.57 -11.87 11.18
N ALA A 149 8.82 -11.13 10.35
CA ALA A 149 7.48 -10.71 10.73
C ALA A 149 6.48 -11.83 10.47
N LYS A 150 5.66 -12.07 11.49
CA LYS A 150 4.47 -12.92 11.40
C LYS A 150 3.30 -11.98 11.11
N PHE A 151 2.98 -11.77 9.85
CA PHE A 151 1.76 -11.10 9.43
C PHE A 151 0.88 -12.11 8.70
N GLU A 152 -0.42 -11.99 8.95
CA GLU A 152 -1.45 -12.75 8.25
C GLU A 152 -2.06 -11.85 7.17
N ILE A 153 -2.38 -12.43 6.03
CA ILE A 153 -3.05 -11.75 4.93
C ILE A 153 -4.37 -12.47 4.73
N ASP A 154 -5.45 -11.79 5.05
CA ASP A 154 -6.81 -12.28 4.82
C ASP A 154 -7.35 -11.66 3.52
N TRP A 155 -7.30 -12.44 2.45
CA TRP A 155 -7.78 -12.04 1.14
C TRP A 155 -9.31 -12.13 1.07
N ARG A 156 -9.94 -10.99 0.81
CA ARG A 156 -11.37 -10.90 0.52
C ARG A 156 -11.56 -10.96 -0.99
N ASN A 157 -11.79 -12.16 -1.51
CA ASN A 157 -12.03 -12.41 -2.94
C ASN A 157 -13.50 -12.12 -3.30
N LYS A 158 -13.75 -11.50 -4.45
CA LYS A 158 -15.08 -11.15 -4.94
C LYS A 158 -15.21 -11.33 -6.44
#